data_AF-A0A8H2WPS7-F1
#
_entry.id   AF-A0A8H2WPS7-F1
#
_cell.length_a   1.000
_cell.length_b   1.000
_cell.length_c   1.000
_cell.angle_alpha   90.00
_cell.angle_beta   90.00
_cell.angle_gamma   90.00
#
_symmetry.space_group_name_H-M   'P 1'
#
loop_
_entity.id
_entity.type
_entity.pdbx_description
1 polymer ?
#
loop_
_entity_poly.entity_id
_entity_poly.type
_entity_poly.pdbx_seq_one_letter_code
_entity_poly.pdbx_strand_id
1 'polypeptide(L)'
;PNVDAARTNAFYTANMIHDFTYRYGFDEAAYNFQNDNYSKGGKGNDRIQLYAQDTSGTNNAYFTASADGQTSEIHMYTWTYTNPRRDGDLENDIIIHEYGHGVSTRLTGGGTGTCLRTTEAGGMGEGWSDALADITEVNSATLADFTLGAYVTGITGGIRSYPYSTSKTKNPLTYGSLATLNEVHDIGEVWALIWHEITASLLAKYGYSADRFNPNGTAGNIVAMHLFIDAFKLQPCNPTFVTARDAIIQADANRYAGANKCLLWQAFAKRGLGSGATTTKRDSTTLPSGC
;
A
#
# COMPACT_ATOMS: atom_id res chain seq x y z
N PRO A 1 -9.28 -16.91 21.42
CA PRO A 1 -8.18 -15.93 21.22
C PRO A 1 -7.98 -15.12 22.50
N ASN A 2 -6.76 -14.64 22.79
CA ASN A 2 -6.49 -13.83 23.98
C ASN A 2 -6.67 -12.34 23.62
N VAL A 3 -7.72 -11.71 24.13
CA VAL A 3 -8.09 -10.32 23.79
C VAL A 3 -7.06 -9.28 24.23
N ASP A 4 -6.33 -9.50 25.32
CA ASP A 4 -5.33 -8.54 25.81
C ASP A 4 -4.07 -8.56 24.92
N ALA A 5 -3.68 -9.76 24.47
CA ALA A 5 -2.60 -9.92 23.48
C ALA A 5 -3.00 -9.30 22.13
N ALA A 6 -4.23 -9.55 21.67
CA ALA A 6 -4.77 -8.97 20.44
C ALA A 6 -4.73 -7.42 20.47
N ARG A 7 -5.29 -6.81 21.52
CA ARG A 7 -5.27 -5.35 21.70
C ARG A 7 -3.87 -4.78 21.74
N THR A 8 -2.95 -5.46 22.43
CA THR A 8 -1.56 -5.00 22.54
C THR A 8 -0.85 -5.05 21.19
N ASN A 9 -0.99 -6.15 20.44
CA ASN A 9 -0.37 -6.29 19.13
C ASN A 9 -0.94 -5.29 18.13
N ALA A 10 -2.27 -5.18 18.05
CA ALA A 10 -2.93 -4.25 17.14
C ALA A 10 -2.58 -2.79 17.45
N PHE A 11 -2.55 -2.42 18.74
CA PHE A 11 -2.08 -1.09 19.17
C PHE A 11 -0.63 -0.84 18.76
N TYR A 12 0.27 -1.80 19.02
CA TYR A 12 1.68 -1.67 18.64
C TYR A 12 1.85 -1.49 17.13
N THR A 13 1.24 -2.36 16.32
CA THR A 13 1.38 -2.34 14.86
C THR A 13 0.81 -1.05 14.26
N ALA A 14 -0.36 -0.59 14.72
CA ALA A 14 -0.95 0.67 14.26
C ALA A 14 -0.10 1.91 14.65
N ASN A 15 0.48 1.95 15.84
CA ASN A 15 1.36 3.06 16.23
C ASN A 15 2.72 2.99 15.51
N MET A 16 3.25 1.80 15.27
CA MET A 16 4.47 1.60 14.50
C MET A 16 4.31 2.10 13.06
N ILE A 17 3.19 1.76 12.40
CA ILE A 17 2.94 2.21 11.03
C ILE A 17 2.61 3.71 10.96
N HIS A 18 1.96 4.28 11.99
CA HIS A 18 1.83 5.72 12.16
C HIS A 18 3.21 6.38 12.15
N ASP A 19 4.11 5.98 13.05
CA ASP A 19 5.44 6.59 13.16
C ASP A 19 6.27 6.36 11.90
N PHE A 20 6.17 5.18 11.29
CA PHE A 20 6.85 4.88 10.03
C PHE A 20 6.40 5.84 8.93
N THR A 21 5.10 5.90 8.63
CA THR A 21 4.56 6.76 7.57
C THR A 21 4.74 8.25 7.86
N TYR A 22 4.71 8.67 9.13
CA TYR A 22 5.03 10.03 9.57
C TYR A 22 6.41 10.46 9.11
N ARG A 23 7.43 9.61 9.29
CA ARG A 23 8.82 9.91 8.88
C ARG A 23 8.96 10.16 7.38
N TYR A 24 8.07 9.59 6.57
CA TYR A 24 8.05 9.75 5.10
C TYR A 24 7.07 10.84 4.62
N GLY A 25 6.47 11.60 5.55
CA GLY A 25 5.68 12.79 5.23
C GLY A 25 4.18 12.55 5.14
N PHE A 26 3.66 11.48 5.76
CA PHE A 26 2.25 11.43 6.19
C PHE A 26 2.15 12.02 7.61
N ASP A 27 2.38 13.33 7.67
CA ASP A 27 2.39 14.14 8.89
C ASP A 27 1.06 14.89 9.10
N GLU A 28 1.00 15.76 10.10
CA GLU A 28 -0.21 16.51 10.44
C GLU A 28 -0.70 17.40 9.28
N ALA A 29 0.20 18.07 8.57
CA ALA A 29 -0.15 18.91 7.42
C ALA A 29 -0.59 18.07 6.21
N ALA A 30 -0.15 16.80 6.16
CA ALA A 30 -0.57 15.80 5.20
C ALA A 30 -1.73 14.91 5.70
N TYR A 31 -2.51 15.39 6.68
CA TYR A 31 -3.79 14.80 7.10
C TYR A 31 -3.66 13.41 7.74
N ASN A 32 -2.61 13.21 8.53
CA ASN A 32 -2.45 11.98 9.31
C ASN A 32 -3.50 11.83 10.42
N PHE A 33 -3.42 10.73 11.17
CA PHE A 33 -4.40 10.40 12.21
C PHE A 33 -3.82 10.70 13.60
N GLN A 34 -4.20 11.83 14.18
CA GLN A 34 -3.70 12.24 15.49
C GLN A 34 -4.80 12.88 16.34
N ASN A 35 -4.79 12.61 17.65
CA ASN A 35 -5.72 13.31 18.55
C ASN A 35 -5.33 14.79 18.69
N ASP A 36 -4.03 15.08 18.79
CA ASP A 36 -3.48 16.43 18.87
C ASP A 36 -2.38 16.58 17.82
N ASN A 37 -2.41 17.67 17.07
CA ASN A 37 -1.48 17.98 16.00
C ASN A 37 -0.35 18.92 16.46
N TYR A 38 -0.34 19.32 17.72
CA TYR A 38 0.69 20.20 18.30
C TYR A 38 0.91 21.48 17.49
N SER A 39 -0.16 22.02 16.90
CA SER A 39 -0.13 23.20 16.00
C SER A 39 0.74 23.05 14.74
N LYS A 40 0.99 21.82 14.26
CA LYS A 40 1.82 21.57 13.06
C LYS A 40 1.05 21.55 11.72
N GLY A 41 -0.28 21.66 11.75
CA GLY A 41 -1.12 21.64 10.56
C GLY A 41 -2.26 20.63 10.65
N GLY A 42 -3.06 20.54 9.58
CA GLY A 42 -4.23 19.64 9.51
C GLY A 42 -5.29 19.90 10.58
N LYS A 43 -6.18 18.92 10.76
CA LYS A 43 -7.22 18.92 11.81
C LYS A 43 -7.06 17.67 12.67
N GLY A 44 -6.71 17.86 13.95
CA GLY A 44 -6.65 16.76 14.92
C GLY A 44 -8.03 16.28 15.37
N ASN A 45 -8.06 15.56 16.50
CA ASN A 45 -9.22 14.81 17.01
C ASN A 45 -9.68 13.68 16.08
N ASP A 46 -8.74 13.07 15.36
CA ASP A 46 -9.05 12.08 14.32
C ASP A 46 -8.16 10.84 14.36
N ARG A 47 -7.61 10.52 15.55
CA ARG A 47 -6.93 9.24 15.80
C ARG A 47 -7.77 8.07 15.27
N ILE A 48 -7.09 7.03 14.78
CA ILE A 48 -7.78 5.79 14.41
C ILE A 48 -8.33 5.12 15.67
N GLN A 49 -9.61 4.73 15.61
CA GLN A 49 -10.23 3.87 16.59
C GLN A 49 -10.10 2.41 16.12
N LEU A 50 -9.32 1.61 16.84
CA LEU A 50 -9.06 0.21 16.48
C LEU A 50 -9.88 -0.74 17.35
N TYR A 51 -10.70 -1.57 16.72
CA TYR A 51 -11.52 -2.60 17.35
C TYR A 51 -10.87 -3.97 17.17
N ALA A 52 -10.32 -4.52 18.25
CA ALA A 52 -9.75 -5.87 18.28
C ALA A 52 -10.82 -6.92 18.53
N GLN A 53 -10.74 -8.05 17.81
CA GLN A 53 -11.70 -9.15 17.83
C GLN A 53 -13.16 -8.67 17.73
N ASP A 54 -13.41 -7.71 16.84
CA ASP A 54 -14.77 -7.22 16.63
C ASP A 54 -15.70 -8.39 16.23
N THR A 55 -16.81 -8.49 16.94
CA THR A 55 -17.78 -9.57 16.82
C THR A 55 -18.83 -9.30 15.75
N SER A 56 -18.79 -8.13 15.10
CA SER A 56 -19.65 -7.77 13.96
C SER A 56 -19.35 -8.62 12.72
N GLY A 57 -18.17 -9.25 12.63
CA GLY A 57 -17.75 -10.06 11.49
C GLY A 57 -16.76 -11.17 11.82
N THR A 58 -16.38 -11.92 10.79
CA THR A 58 -15.31 -12.95 10.80
C THR A 58 -14.68 -13.05 9.42
N ASN A 59 -13.48 -13.62 9.34
CA ASN A 59 -12.76 -13.88 8.07
C ASN A 59 -12.54 -12.63 7.21
N ASN A 60 -12.37 -11.48 7.85
CA ASN A 60 -12.13 -10.21 7.19
C ASN A 60 -11.51 -9.19 8.16
N ALA A 61 -11.26 -7.99 7.66
CA ALA A 61 -11.10 -6.76 8.41
C ALA A 61 -11.70 -5.62 7.56
N TYR A 62 -11.84 -4.41 8.11
CA TYR A 62 -12.13 -3.24 7.29
C TYR A 62 -11.70 -1.92 7.94
N PHE A 63 -11.48 -0.92 7.08
CA PHE A 63 -11.21 0.47 7.43
C PHE A 63 -12.38 1.39 7.05
N THR A 64 -12.74 2.34 7.93
CA THR A 64 -13.69 3.41 7.59
C THR A 64 -12.95 4.68 7.16
N ALA A 65 -13.13 5.09 5.91
CA ALA A 65 -12.52 6.29 5.37
C ALA A 65 -13.30 7.56 5.79
N SER A 66 -12.69 8.36 6.66
CA SER A 66 -13.18 9.66 7.12
C SER A 66 -12.25 10.80 6.65
N ALA A 67 -12.81 11.99 6.47
CA ALA A 67 -12.04 13.19 6.15
C ALA A 67 -11.14 13.62 7.33
N ASP A 68 -10.17 14.49 7.06
CA ASP A 68 -9.29 15.11 8.07
C ASP A 68 -10.10 15.77 9.20
N GLY A 69 -9.73 15.49 10.45
CA GLY A 69 -10.46 15.93 11.64
C GLY A 69 -11.68 15.07 12.02
N GLN A 70 -11.88 13.92 11.37
CA GLN A 70 -12.89 12.93 11.74
C GLN A 70 -12.25 11.55 11.95
N THR A 71 -12.61 10.91 13.06
CA THR A 71 -12.16 9.55 13.40
C THR A 71 -12.44 8.57 12.26
N SER A 72 -11.39 7.87 11.86
CA SER A 72 -11.47 6.63 11.08
C SER A 72 -11.37 5.43 12.01
N GLU A 73 -11.87 4.29 11.56
CA GLU A 73 -11.95 3.06 12.35
C GLU A 73 -11.27 1.91 11.62
N ILE A 74 -10.57 1.06 12.36
CA ILE A 74 -10.10 -0.25 11.90
C ILE A 74 -10.84 -1.31 12.70
N HIS A 75 -11.46 -2.26 12.01
CA HIS A 75 -12.16 -3.39 12.63
C HIS A 75 -11.44 -4.68 12.26
N MET A 76 -10.83 -5.32 13.25
CA MET A 76 -10.13 -6.59 13.10
C MET A 76 -11.04 -7.74 13.56
N TYR A 77 -11.14 -8.80 12.76
CA TYR A 77 -11.96 -9.96 13.10
C TYR A 77 -11.17 -11.22 13.39
N THR A 78 -11.84 -12.16 14.05
CA THR A 78 -11.36 -13.55 14.15
C THR A 78 -11.63 -14.33 12.86
N TRP A 79 -10.79 -15.32 12.57
CA TRP A 79 -10.84 -16.13 11.35
C TRP A 79 -11.12 -17.60 11.68
N THR A 80 -12.00 -18.21 10.88
CA THR A 80 -12.59 -19.53 11.11
C THR A 80 -12.13 -20.61 10.13
N TYR A 81 -11.10 -20.33 9.31
CA TYR A 81 -10.55 -21.29 8.35
C TYR A 81 -9.69 -22.40 8.98
N THR A 82 -9.21 -22.19 10.21
CA THR A 82 -8.38 -23.14 10.94
C THR A 82 -9.02 -23.60 12.24
N ASN A 83 -8.53 -24.71 12.80
CA ASN A 83 -8.87 -25.18 14.14
C ASN A 83 -7.59 -25.35 14.99
N PRO A 84 -7.39 -24.57 16.07
CA PRO A 84 -8.27 -23.50 16.56
C PRO A 84 -8.38 -22.32 15.59
N ARG A 85 -9.42 -21.49 15.78
CA ARG A 85 -9.61 -20.20 15.08
C ARG A 85 -8.36 -19.33 15.27
N ARG A 86 -7.99 -18.58 14.23
CA ARG A 86 -6.88 -17.63 14.27
C ARG A 86 -7.40 -16.21 14.43
N ASP A 87 -6.56 -15.36 15.00
CA ASP A 87 -6.91 -13.99 15.36
C ASP A 87 -6.29 -13.03 14.36
N GLY A 88 -7.13 -12.22 13.68
CA GLY A 88 -6.66 -11.23 12.72
C GLY A 88 -5.77 -10.16 13.37
N ASP A 89 -6.00 -9.86 14.64
CA ASP A 89 -5.18 -8.94 15.42
C ASP A 89 -3.73 -9.40 15.62
N LEU A 90 -3.40 -10.67 15.29
CA LEU A 90 -2.04 -11.23 15.35
C LEU A 90 -1.41 -11.40 13.96
N GLU A 91 -2.09 -10.97 12.90
CA GLU A 91 -1.58 -10.92 11.54
C GLU A 91 -1.31 -9.46 11.17
N ASN A 92 -0.04 -9.05 11.28
CA ASN A 92 0.34 -7.65 11.13
C ASN A 92 0.11 -7.11 9.72
N ASP A 93 0.21 -7.95 8.69
CA ASP A 93 0.04 -7.51 7.31
C ASP A 93 -1.40 -7.02 7.03
N ILE A 94 -2.42 -7.60 7.68
CA ILE A 94 -3.82 -7.15 7.61
C ILE A 94 -3.98 -5.81 8.34
N ILE A 95 -3.41 -5.64 9.53
CA ILE A 95 -3.50 -4.35 10.25
C ILE A 95 -2.87 -3.22 9.42
N ILE A 96 -1.72 -3.51 8.79
CA ILE A 96 -1.02 -2.55 7.93
C ILE A 96 -1.80 -2.29 6.64
N HIS A 97 -2.44 -3.32 6.06
CA HIS A 97 -3.35 -3.16 4.94
C HIS A 97 -4.50 -2.20 5.28
N GLU A 98 -5.21 -2.41 6.40
CA GLU A 98 -6.31 -1.52 6.80
C GLU A 98 -5.82 -0.09 7.05
N TYR A 99 -4.64 0.08 7.65
CA TYR A 99 -4.02 1.39 7.81
C TYR A 99 -3.66 2.03 6.46
N GLY A 100 -3.26 1.21 5.48
CA GLY A 100 -2.96 1.61 4.10
C GLY A 100 -4.15 2.25 3.39
N HIS A 101 -5.39 1.82 3.67
CA HIS A 101 -6.58 2.52 3.21
C HIS A 101 -6.65 3.93 3.77
N GLY A 102 -6.32 4.11 5.05
CA GLY A 102 -6.24 5.43 5.67
C GLY A 102 -5.23 6.35 5.01
N VAL A 103 -3.99 5.86 4.81
CA VAL A 103 -2.92 6.63 4.15
C VAL A 103 -3.34 7.06 2.75
N SER A 104 -3.79 6.10 1.93
CA SER A 104 -4.13 6.35 0.53
C SER A 104 -5.35 7.28 0.38
N THR A 105 -6.39 7.11 1.20
CA THR A 105 -7.61 7.92 1.14
C THR A 105 -7.45 9.33 1.73
N ARG A 106 -6.59 9.51 2.75
CA ARG A 106 -6.27 10.85 3.29
C ARG A 106 -5.37 11.64 2.35
N LEU A 107 -4.33 11.02 1.80
CA LEU A 107 -3.41 11.74 0.92
C LEU A 107 -4.04 12.04 -0.45
N THR A 108 -4.75 11.07 -1.05
CA THR A 108 -5.39 11.27 -2.35
C THR A 108 -6.53 12.28 -2.24
N GLY A 109 -6.44 13.37 -2.99
CA GLY A 109 -7.45 14.43 -2.95
C GLY A 109 -7.42 15.27 -1.67
N GLY A 110 -6.32 15.26 -0.92
CA GLY A 110 -6.00 16.28 0.08
C GLY A 110 -6.92 16.30 1.31
N GLY A 111 -7.00 15.19 2.04
CA GLY A 111 -7.69 15.08 3.32
C GLY A 111 -9.21 14.88 3.21
N THR A 112 -9.74 14.70 2.00
CA THR A 112 -11.19 14.54 1.78
C THR A 112 -11.71 13.15 2.16
N GLY A 113 -10.87 12.12 2.18
CA GLY A 113 -11.28 10.73 2.47
C GLY A 113 -12.22 10.13 1.40
N THR A 114 -12.34 10.75 0.23
CA THR A 114 -13.40 10.40 -0.76
C THR A 114 -12.90 10.27 -2.19
N CYS A 115 -11.58 10.18 -2.41
CA CYS A 115 -10.99 10.21 -3.75
C CYS A 115 -10.51 8.87 -4.31
N LEU A 116 -10.93 7.75 -3.73
CA LEU A 116 -10.69 6.39 -4.25
C LEU A 116 -12.03 5.62 -4.31
N ARG A 117 -12.97 6.10 -5.15
CA ARG A 117 -14.37 5.65 -5.16
C ARG A 117 -14.79 4.95 -6.46
N THR A 118 -14.15 5.26 -7.59
CA THR A 118 -14.39 4.48 -8.82
C THR A 118 -13.81 3.09 -8.66
N THR A 119 -14.33 2.09 -9.39
CA THR A 119 -13.85 0.70 -9.27
C THR A 119 -12.34 0.57 -9.48
N GLU A 120 -11.78 1.28 -10.47
CA GLU A 120 -10.33 1.23 -10.72
C GLU A 120 -9.52 1.95 -9.61
N ALA A 121 -10.01 3.10 -9.11
CA ALA A 121 -9.35 3.83 -8.04
C ALA A 121 -9.43 3.08 -6.69
N GLY A 122 -10.60 2.51 -6.37
CA GLY A 122 -10.81 1.66 -5.20
C GLY A 122 -9.95 0.40 -5.28
N GLY A 123 -9.82 -0.21 -6.46
CA GLY A 123 -8.91 -1.33 -6.67
C GLY A 123 -7.44 -0.95 -6.47
N MET A 124 -7.00 0.21 -6.95
CA MET A 124 -5.67 0.69 -6.55
C MET A 124 -5.58 0.95 -5.05
N GLY A 125 -6.66 1.37 -4.39
CA GLY A 125 -6.78 1.45 -2.92
C GLY A 125 -6.38 0.15 -2.24
N GLU A 126 -6.97 -0.97 -2.65
CA GLU A 126 -6.58 -2.33 -2.20
C GLU A 126 -5.11 -2.62 -2.48
N GLY A 127 -4.64 -2.29 -3.68
CA GLY A 127 -3.25 -2.55 -4.07
C GLY A 127 -2.22 -1.70 -3.32
N TRP A 128 -2.54 -0.46 -2.97
CA TRP A 128 -1.68 0.39 -2.13
C TRP A 128 -1.61 -0.15 -0.70
N SER A 129 -2.73 -0.64 -0.17
CA SER A 129 -2.78 -1.28 1.15
C SER A 129 -1.90 -2.54 1.20
N ASP A 130 -2.02 -3.44 0.21
CA ASP A 130 -1.15 -4.62 0.09
C ASP A 130 0.33 -4.23 -0.10
N ALA A 131 0.61 -3.22 -0.94
CA ALA A 131 1.97 -2.75 -1.17
C ALA A 131 2.61 -2.14 0.09
N LEU A 132 1.84 -1.45 0.94
CA LEU A 132 2.36 -0.94 2.21
C LEU A 132 2.74 -2.10 3.15
N ALA A 133 1.89 -3.13 3.23
CA ALA A 133 2.19 -4.34 3.99
C ALA A 133 3.48 -5.03 3.47
N ASP A 134 3.59 -5.23 2.16
CA ASP A 134 4.77 -5.80 1.49
C ASP A 134 6.06 -4.99 1.81
N ILE A 135 6.02 -3.66 1.62
CA ILE A 135 7.16 -2.77 1.89
C ILE A 135 7.63 -2.88 3.35
N THR A 136 6.71 -3.09 4.30
CA THR A 136 7.07 -3.20 5.72
C THR A 136 7.70 -4.53 6.11
N GLU A 137 7.58 -5.57 5.27
CA GLU A 137 8.21 -6.88 5.44
C GLU A 137 9.59 -7.00 4.75
N VAL A 138 9.98 -5.99 3.97
CA VAL A 138 11.31 -5.92 3.34
C VAL A 138 12.41 -5.95 4.40
N ASN A 139 13.30 -6.94 4.30
CA ASN A 139 14.39 -7.16 5.25
C ASN A 139 15.77 -7.37 4.61
N SER A 140 15.86 -7.30 3.28
CA SER A 140 17.11 -7.49 2.53
C SER A 140 17.09 -6.78 1.17
N ALA A 141 18.23 -6.72 0.49
CA ALA A 141 18.33 -6.15 -0.86
C ALA A 141 17.72 -7.05 -1.95
N THR A 142 17.49 -8.33 -1.65
CA THR A 142 16.74 -9.24 -2.51
C THR A 142 15.33 -9.35 -1.97
N LEU A 143 14.35 -8.82 -2.72
CA LEU A 143 12.95 -8.90 -2.32
C LEU A 143 12.45 -10.34 -2.44
N ALA A 144 11.97 -10.89 -1.33
CA ALA A 144 11.31 -12.19 -1.30
C ALA A 144 9.89 -12.07 -1.88
N ASP A 145 9.33 -13.19 -2.34
CA ASP A 145 7.90 -13.21 -2.69
C ASP A 145 7.06 -12.94 -1.42
N PHE A 146 5.99 -12.16 -1.55
CA PHE A 146 5.11 -11.79 -0.44
C PHE A 146 3.70 -12.38 -0.62
N THR A 147 3.10 -12.84 0.47
CA THR A 147 1.71 -13.32 0.53
C THR A 147 1.01 -12.66 1.71
N LEU A 148 -0.27 -12.31 1.53
CA LEU A 148 -1.07 -11.60 2.53
C LEU A 148 -1.98 -12.57 3.28
N GLY A 149 -2.04 -12.47 4.62
CA GLY A 149 -3.00 -13.20 5.46
C GLY A 149 -2.81 -14.72 5.49
N ALA A 150 -1.58 -15.18 5.24
CA ALA A 150 -1.27 -16.61 5.19
C ALA A 150 -1.46 -17.29 6.56
N TYR A 151 -1.17 -16.59 7.66
CA TYR A 151 -1.41 -17.15 8.99
C TYR A 151 -2.92 -17.28 9.25
N VAL A 152 -3.75 -16.26 9.14
CA VAL A 152 -5.18 -16.36 9.50
C VAL A 152 -5.96 -17.37 8.64
N THR A 153 -5.56 -17.55 7.39
CA THR A 153 -6.18 -18.53 6.49
C THR A 153 -5.64 -19.95 6.67
N GLY A 154 -4.39 -20.10 7.13
CA GLY A 154 -3.70 -21.39 7.10
C GLY A 154 -3.37 -21.87 5.69
N ILE A 155 -3.41 -20.97 4.71
CA ILE A 155 -3.07 -21.23 3.30
C ILE A 155 -1.72 -20.54 3.03
N THR A 156 -0.70 -21.31 2.65
CA THR A 156 0.64 -20.76 2.36
C THR A 156 0.62 -19.64 1.31
N GLY A 157 -0.29 -19.72 0.34
CA GLY A 157 -0.47 -18.72 -0.72
C GLY A 157 -1.17 -17.43 -0.27
N GLY A 158 -1.71 -17.37 0.95
CA GLY A 158 -2.49 -16.22 1.42
C GLY A 158 -3.87 -16.10 0.78
N ILE A 159 -4.42 -14.88 0.79
CA ILE A 159 -5.79 -14.59 0.33
C ILE A 159 -5.90 -14.11 -1.12
N ARG A 160 -4.78 -13.71 -1.74
CA ARG A 160 -4.72 -13.22 -3.12
C ARG A 160 -4.53 -14.38 -4.10
N SER A 161 -4.85 -14.16 -5.37
CA SER A 161 -4.79 -15.19 -6.42
C SER A 161 -3.39 -15.72 -6.66
N TYR A 162 -2.38 -14.85 -6.50
CA TYR A 162 -0.96 -15.18 -6.64
C TYR A 162 -0.11 -14.49 -5.57
N PRO A 163 1.05 -15.04 -5.19
CA PRO A 163 2.02 -14.27 -4.41
C PRO A 163 2.49 -13.05 -5.19
N TYR A 164 2.79 -11.95 -4.51
CA TYR A 164 3.52 -10.85 -5.11
C TYR A 164 4.95 -11.31 -5.37
N SER A 165 5.32 -11.35 -6.65
CA SER A 165 6.57 -11.93 -7.11
C SER A 165 7.06 -11.24 -8.37
N THR A 166 8.36 -10.98 -8.43
CA THR A 166 9.01 -10.49 -9.66
C THR A 166 9.03 -11.54 -10.78
N SER A 167 8.66 -12.79 -10.51
CA SER A 167 8.54 -13.86 -11.52
C SER A 167 7.18 -13.82 -12.22
N LYS A 168 7.20 -13.65 -13.55
CA LYS A 168 5.98 -13.68 -14.38
C LYS A 168 5.33 -15.07 -14.47
N THR A 169 6.04 -16.13 -14.07
CA THR A 169 5.48 -17.48 -13.99
C THR A 169 4.73 -17.70 -12.69
N LYS A 170 5.21 -17.13 -11.57
CA LYS A 170 4.54 -17.23 -10.27
C LYS A 170 3.33 -16.31 -10.16
N ASN A 171 3.45 -15.12 -10.72
CA ASN A 171 2.34 -14.17 -10.82
C ASN A 171 2.26 -13.65 -12.25
N PRO A 172 1.28 -14.08 -13.07
CA PRO A 172 1.17 -13.71 -14.48
C PRO A 172 0.39 -12.40 -14.71
N LEU A 173 -0.12 -11.74 -13.67
CA LEU A 173 -0.97 -10.56 -13.82
C LEU A 173 -0.23 -9.40 -14.51
N THR A 174 -1.00 -8.66 -15.31
CA THR A 174 -0.57 -7.45 -16.04
C THR A 174 -1.68 -6.41 -16.06
N TYR A 175 -1.39 -5.20 -16.52
CA TYR A 175 -2.39 -4.15 -16.73
C TYR A 175 -3.54 -4.62 -17.64
N GLY A 176 -3.25 -5.48 -18.61
CA GLY A 176 -4.23 -6.12 -19.49
C GLY A 176 -5.27 -6.97 -18.75
N SER A 177 -4.93 -7.52 -17.58
CA SER A 177 -5.87 -8.29 -16.75
C SER A 177 -7.08 -7.46 -16.34
N LEU A 178 -6.92 -6.14 -16.15
CA LEU A 178 -8.02 -5.23 -15.75
C LEU A 178 -9.15 -5.15 -16.77
N ALA A 179 -8.95 -5.64 -18.00
CA ALA A 179 -9.99 -5.68 -19.02
C ALA A 179 -11.19 -6.55 -18.60
N THR A 180 -10.99 -7.54 -17.72
CA THR A 180 -12.04 -8.45 -17.26
C THR A 180 -12.30 -8.38 -15.75
N LEU A 181 -11.42 -7.77 -14.97
CA LEU A 181 -11.60 -7.64 -13.52
C LEU A 181 -12.61 -6.53 -13.18
N ASN A 182 -13.56 -6.84 -12.30
CA ASN A 182 -14.63 -5.95 -11.87
C ASN A 182 -14.77 -5.85 -10.35
N GLU A 183 -13.90 -6.53 -9.60
CA GLU A 183 -13.82 -6.57 -8.14
C GLU A 183 -12.54 -5.82 -7.71
N VAL A 184 -12.60 -5.05 -6.63
CA VAL A 184 -11.53 -4.11 -6.26
C VAL A 184 -10.27 -4.82 -5.77
N HIS A 185 -10.39 -5.92 -5.04
CA HIS A 185 -9.25 -6.69 -4.55
C HIS A 185 -8.51 -7.34 -5.72
N ASP A 186 -9.24 -7.94 -6.67
CA ASP A 186 -8.63 -8.52 -7.89
C ASP A 186 -7.85 -7.45 -8.69
N ILE A 187 -8.41 -6.25 -8.82
CA ILE A 187 -7.73 -5.11 -9.47
C ILE A 187 -6.50 -4.70 -8.65
N GLY A 188 -6.62 -4.68 -7.32
CA GLY A 188 -5.56 -4.35 -6.38
C GLY A 188 -4.36 -5.27 -6.47
N GLU A 189 -4.56 -6.57 -6.73
CA GLU A 189 -3.47 -7.52 -6.95
C GLU A 189 -2.53 -7.07 -8.08
N VAL A 190 -3.07 -6.49 -9.15
CA VAL A 190 -2.24 -6.00 -10.26
C VAL A 190 -1.43 -4.77 -9.84
N TRP A 191 -2.03 -3.87 -9.06
CA TRP A 191 -1.36 -2.65 -8.62
C TRP A 191 -0.27 -2.93 -7.57
N ALA A 192 -0.57 -3.77 -6.58
CA ALA A 192 0.40 -4.22 -5.58
C ALA A 192 1.58 -4.97 -6.23
N LEU A 193 1.31 -5.81 -7.23
CA LEU A 193 2.36 -6.48 -7.99
C LEU A 193 3.29 -5.49 -8.72
N ILE A 194 2.76 -4.40 -9.26
CA ILE A 194 3.57 -3.34 -9.88
C ILE A 194 4.45 -2.65 -8.82
N TRP A 195 3.91 -2.37 -7.63
CA TRP A 195 4.69 -1.85 -6.51
C TRP A 195 5.79 -2.81 -6.06
N HIS A 196 5.52 -4.10 -6.02
CA HIS A 196 6.52 -5.13 -5.73
C HIS A 196 7.68 -5.09 -6.74
N GLU A 197 7.39 -4.91 -8.04
CA GLU A 197 8.43 -4.74 -9.09
C GLU A 197 9.24 -3.44 -8.90
N ILE A 198 8.58 -2.34 -8.52
CA ILE A 198 9.24 -1.06 -8.23
C ILE A 198 10.18 -1.21 -7.03
N THR A 199 9.69 -1.76 -5.92
CA THR A 199 10.45 -1.98 -4.69
C THR A 199 11.65 -2.89 -4.96
N ALA A 200 11.46 -4.02 -5.64
CA ALA A 200 12.55 -4.92 -6.00
C ALA A 200 13.62 -4.23 -6.86
N SER A 201 13.20 -3.41 -7.83
CA SER A 201 14.13 -2.70 -8.72
C SER A 201 14.94 -1.65 -7.96
N LEU A 202 14.30 -0.91 -7.05
CA LEU A 202 14.98 0.09 -6.22
C LEU A 202 15.94 -0.56 -5.21
N LEU A 203 15.55 -1.68 -4.60
CA LEU A 203 16.43 -2.48 -3.74
C LEU A 203 17.65 -3.01 -4.50
N ALA A 204 17.46 -3.51 -5.71
CA ALA A 204 18.57 -3.97 -6.54
C ALA A 204 19.55 -2.85 -6.91
N LYS A 205 19.05 -1.61 -7.13
CA LYS A 205 19.90 -0.46 -7.47
C LYS A 205 20.61 0.15 -6.27
N TYR A 206 19.91 0.30 -5.14
CA TYR A 206 20.38 1.11 -4.01
C TYR A 206 20.67 0.29 -2.74
N GLY A 207 20.47 -1.02 -2.78
CA GLY A 207 20.58 -1.89 -1.61
C GLY A 207 19.44 -1.69 -0.61
N TYR A 208 19.63 -2.25 0.58
CA TYR A 208 18.67 -2.21 1.69
C TYR A 208 19.29 -1.54 2.91
N SER A 209 18.50 -0.73 3.62
CA SER A 209 18.83 -0.21 4.95
C SER A 209 17.96 -0.86 6.01
N ALA A 210 18.61 -1.42 7.04
CA ALA A 210 17.91 -1.92 8.23
C ALA A 210 17.29 -0.79 9.07
N ASP A 211 17.84 0.42 9.00
CA ASP A 211 17.27 1.60 9.65
C ASP A 211 16.17 2.21 8.76
N ARG A 212 15.03 1.52 8.71
CA ARG A 212 13.87 1.91 7.89
C ARG A 212 13.17 3.19 8.39
N PHE A 213 13.42 3.60 9.63
CA PHE A 213 12.83 4.81 10.23
C PHE A 213 13.64 6.08 9.96
N ASN A 214 14.81 5.97 9.31
CA ASN A 214 15.60 7.11 8.89
C ASN A 214 15.25 7.52 7.45
N PRO A 215 14.39 8.54 7.24
CA PRO A 215 13.96 8.94 5.91
C PRO A 215 15.05 9.64 5.11
N ASN A 216 16.21 9.96 5.71
CA ASN A 216 17.30 10.66 5.01
C ASN A 216 18.27 9.69 4.32
N GLY A 217 18.10 8.39 4.49
CA GLY A 217 18.93 7.40 3.81
C GLY A 217 18.64 7.32 2.31
N THR A 218 19.55 6.68 1.58
CA THR A 218 19.48 6.57 0.11
C THR A 218 19.23 5.14 -0.36
N ALA A 219 18.97 4.21 0.55
CA ALA A 219 18.72 2.80 0.24
C ALA A 219 17.38 2.60 -0.48
N GLY A 220 17.25 1.49 -1.20
CA GLY A 220 16.11 1.22 -2.09
C GLY A 220 14.77 1.20 -1.37
N ASN A 221 14.70 0.63 -0.15
CA ASN A 221 13.49 0.65 0.67
C ASN A 221 13.09 2.07 1.11
N ILE A 222 14.06 2.95 1.34
CA ILE A 222 13.81 4.35 1.72
C ILE A 222 13.33 5.14 0.49
N VAL A 223 13.97 4.92 -0.67
CA VAL A 223 13.55 5.53 -1.94
C VAL A 223 12.13 5.08 -2.31
N ALA A 224 11.82 3.79 -2.19
CA ALA A 224 10.50 3.23 -2.46
C ALA A 224 9.43 3.89 -1.59
N MET A 225 9.66 4.01 -0.28
CA MET A 225 8.69 4.58 0.64
C MET A 225 8.45 6.09 0.42
N HIS A 226 9.49 6.86 0.04
CA HIS A 226 9.30 8.25 -0.37
C HIS A 226 8.43 8.38 -1.62
N LEU A 227 8.70 7.57 -2.66
CA LEU A 227 7.89 7.58 -3.87
C LEU A 227 6.45 7.14 -3.60
N PHE A 228 6.26 6.16 -2.69
CA PHE A 228 4.95 5.69 -2.26
C PHE A 228 4.11 6.81 -1.67
N ILE A 229 4.64 7.56 -0.68
CA ILE A 229 3.91 8.66 -0.04
C ILE A 229 3.74 9.87 -0.96
N ASP A 230 4.77 10.26 -1.71
CA ASP A 230 4.72 11.46 -2.54
C ASP A 230 3.76 11.32 -3.72
N ALA A 231 3.62 10.13 -4.30
CA ALA A 231 2.74 9.89 -5.43
C ALA A 231 1.28 10.23 -5.12
N PHE A 232 0.81 9.91 -3.91
CA PHE A 232 -0.57 10.22 -3.51
C PHE A 232 -0.88 11.71 -3.50
N LYS A 233 0.12 12.55 -3.18
CA LYS A 233 -0.02 14.01 -3.13
C LYS A 233 -0.11 14.63 -4.53
N LEU A 234 0.25 13.87 -5.57
CA LEU A 234 0.32 14.33 -6.95
C LEU A 234 -0.81 13.76 -7.83
N GLN A 235 -1.30 12.57 -7.51
CA GLN A 235 -2.33 11.92 -8.32
C GLN A 235 -3.69 12.65 -8.20
N PRO A 236 -4.51 12.66 -9.27
CA PRO A 236 -5.83 13.28 -9.22
C PRO A 236 -6.79 12.48 -8.33
N CYS A 237 -7.91 13.10 -7.97
CA CYS A 237 -9.04 12.39 -7.34
C CYS A 237 -9.60 11.33 -8.31
N ASN A 238 -9.86 10.12 -7.80
CA ASN A 238 -10.25 8.94 -8.58
C ASN A 238 -9.29 8.66 -9.76
N PRO A 239 -8.00 8.41 -9.48
CA PRO A 239 -7.03 8.15 -10.52
C PRO A 239 -7.34 6.84 -11.25
N THR A 240 -6.84 6.76 -12.48
CA THR A 240 -6.63 5.49 -13.21
C THR A 240 -5.20 4.99 -12.97
N PHE A 241 -4.91 3.73 -13.30
CA PHE A 241 -3.55 3.17 -13.23
C PHE A 241 -2.53 4.04 -14.00
N VAL A 242 -2.93 4.57 -15.17
CA VAL A 242 -2.10 5.43 -16.01
C VAL A 242 -1.76 6.74 -15.28
N THR A 243 -2.76 7.41 -14.70
CA THR A 243 -2.53 8.67 -13.98
C THR A 243 -1.77 8.48 -12.67
N ALA A 244 -1.98 7.35 -11.97
CA ALA A 244 -1.25 7.02 -10.75
C ALA A 244 0.22 6.68 -11.04
N ARG A 245 0.50 5.92 -12.12
CA ARG A 245 1.85 5.71 -12.64
C ARG A 245 2.55 7.03 -12.92
N ASP A 246 1.89 7.93 -13.64
CA ASP A 246 2.47 9.21 -14.01
C ASP A 246 2.77 10.07 -12.77
N ALA A 247 1.94 9.99 -11.72
CA ALA A 247 2.20 10.61 -10.43
C ALA A 247 3.44 10.04 -9.72
N ILE A 248 3.69 8.72 -9.79
CA ILE A 248 4.90 8.08 -9.25
C ILE A 248 6.15 8.55 -10.00
N ILE A 249 6.09 8.64 -11.33
CA ILE A 249 7.19 9.18 -12.15
C ILE A 249 7.43 10.66 -11.82
N GLN A 250 6.37 11.44 -11.61
CA GLN A 250 6.48 12.85 -11.21
C GLN A 250 7.05 13.00 -9.80
N ALA A 251 6.72 12.09 -8.87
CA ALA A 251 7.31 12.08 -7.54
C ALA A 251 8.85 11.89 -7.61
N ASP A 252 9.32 10.99 -8.47
CA ASP A 252 10.76 10.81 -8.72
C ASP A 252 11.41 12.04 -9.35
N ALA A 253 10.72 12.69 -10.30
CA ALA A 253 11.17 13.95 -10.88
C ALA A 253 11.31 15.05 -9.83
N ASN A 254 10.34 15.17 -8.93
CA ASN A 254 10.31 16.21 -7.90
C ASN A 254 11.37 15.98 -6.81
N ARG A 255 11.51 14.75 -6.32
CA ARG A 255 12.38 14.43 -5.18
C ARG A 255 13.81 14.12 -5.60
N TYR A 256 13.97 13.35 -6.67
CA TYR A 256 15.26 12.78 -7.08
C TYR A 256 15.73 13.29 -8.45
N ALA A 257 15.15 14.39 -8.94
CA ALA A 257 15.45 14.96 -10.26
C ALA A 257 15.33 13.93 -11.40
N GLY A 258 14.48 12.91 -11.25
CA GLY A 258 14.24 11.89 -12.27
C GLY A 258 15.31 10.80 -12.33
N ALA A 259 16.16 10.66 -11.30
CA ALA A 259 17.26 9.70 -11.27
C ALA A 259 16.81 8.22 -11.39
N ASN A 260 15.52 7.93 -11.18
CA ASN A 260 14.96 6.58 -11.27
C ASN A 260 14.00 6.38 -12.44
N LYS A 261 13.83 7.38 -13.31
CA LYS A 261 12.89 7.35 -14.44
C LYS A 261 12.93 6.03 -15.22
N CYS A 262 14.09 5.61 -15.72
CA CYS A 262 14.19 4.40 -16.55
C CYS A 262 13.81 3.13 -15.77
N LEU A 263 14.27 3.06 -14.52
CA LEU A 263 14.00 1.93 -13.63
C LEU A 263 12.51 1.81 -13.32
N LEU A 264 11.84 2.92 -13.02
CA LEU A 264 10.40 2.94 -12.77
C LEU A 264 9.62 2.54 -14.04
N TRP A 265 9.95 3.12 -15.20
CA TRP A 265 9.32 2.73 -16.46
C TRP A 265 9.50 1.26 -16.80
N GLN A 266 10.67 0.68 -16.54
CA GLN A 266 10.92 -0.75 -16.72
C GLN A 266 10.04 -1.61 -15.80
N ALA A 267 9.89 -1.24 -14.54
CA ALA A 267 9.00 -1.95 -13.60
C ALA A 267 7.53 -1.92 -14.06
N PHE A 268 7.02 -0.75 -14.45
CA PHE A 268 5.67 -0.62 -15.00
C PHE A 268 5.49 -1.41 -16.31
N ALA A 269 6.42 -1.27 -17.25
CA ALA A 269 6.36 -1.93 -18.55
C ALA A 269 6.43 -3.46 -18.43
N LYS A 270 7.18 -4.01 -17.45
CA LYS A 270 7.25 -5.45 -17.19
C LYS A 270 5.87 -6.05 -16.90
N ARG A 271 4.98 -5.27 -16.31
CA ARG A 271 3.58 -5.61 -15.98
C ARG A 271 2.57 -4.92 -16.91
N GLY A 272 3.00 -4.49 -18.10
CA GLY A 272 2.10 -4.00 -19.15
C GLY A 272 1.63 -2.56 -19.01
N LEU A 273 2.13 -1.80 -18.03
CA LEU A 273 1.78 -0.39 -17.83
C LEU A 273 2.83 0.59 -18.40
N GLY A 274 3.52 0.20 -19.48
CA GLY A 274 4.52 1.00 -20.18
C GLY A 274 3.95 2.27 -20.82
N SER A 275 4.80 3.07 -21.48
CA SER A 275 4.45 4.43 -21.92
C SER A 275 3.36 4.49 -22.99
N GLY A 276 3.08 3.39 -23.67
CA GLY A 276 1.97 3.27 -24.62
C GLY A 276 0.64 2.80 -23.99
N ALA A 277 0.60 2.49 -22.69
CA ALA A 277 -0.62 2.06 -22.02
C ALA A 277 -1.60 3.23 -21.91
N THR A 278 -2.87 2.95 -22.17
CA THR A 278 -3.99 3.90 -22.11
C THR A 278 -5.14 3.29 -21.29
N THR A 279 -6.18 4.07 -21.02
CA THR A 279 -7.40 3.63 -20.29
C THR A 279 -8.16 2.48 -20.97
N THR A 280 -7.73 2.03 -22.15
CA THR A 280 -8.25 0.83 -22.81
C THR A 280 -7.76 -0.48 -22.18
N LYS A 281 -6.91 -0.42 -21.14
CA LYS A 281 -6.45 -1.59 -20.36
C LYS A 281 -5.81 -2.66 -21.24
N ARG A 282 -4.95 -2.22 -22.15
CA ARG A 282 -4.11 -3.08 -22.99
C ARG A 282 -2.67 -2.97 -22.55
N ASP A 283 -1.98 -4.09 -22.52
CA ASP A 283 -0.56 -4.14 -22.18
C ASP A 283 0.26 -3.31 -23.16
N SER A 284 1.13 -2.48 -22.60
CA SER A 284 2.24 -1.87 -23.30
C SER A 284 3.52 -2.17 -22.54
N THR A 285 4.50 -2.73 -23.25
CA THR A 285 5.87 -2.92 -22.74
C THR A 285 6.80 -1.81 -23.22
N THR A 286 6.26 -0.77 -23.87
CA THR A 286 7.03 0.34 -24.43
C THR A 286 7.66 1.17 -23.33
N LEU A 287 8.93 1.53 -23.52
CA LEU A 287 9.65 2.50 -22.69
C LEU A 287 9.69 3.86 -23.40
N PRO A 288 9.66 4.98 -22.67
CA PRO A 288 9.87 6.29 -23.28
C PRO A 288 11.32 6.42 -23.78
N SER A 289 11.55 7.37 -24.68
CA SER A 289 12.89 7.65 -25.20
C SER A 289 13.85 8.09 -24.09
N GLY A 290 15.11 7.63 -24.20
CA GLY A 290 16.14 7.88 -23.19
C GLY A 290 16.08 6.97 -21.96
N CYS A 291 15.29 5.89 -22.02
CA CYS A 291 15.23 4.83 -21.02
C CYS A 291 15.78 3.50 -21.55
#